data_AF-A0A397W0T9-F1
#
_entry.id   AF-A0A397W0T9-F1
#
_cell.length_a   1.000
_cell.length_b   1.000
_cell.length_c   1.000
_cell.angle_alpha   90.00
_cell.angle_beta   90.00
_cell.angle_gamma   90.00
#
_symmetry.space_group_name_H-M   'P 1'
#
loop_
_entity.id
_entity.type
_entity.pdbx_description
1 polymer ?
#
loop_
_entity_poly.entity_id
_entity_poly.type
_entity_poly.pdbx_seq_one_letter_code
_entity_poly.pdbx_strand_id
1 'polypeptide(L)'
;MWDIENLSIKTRVLIDWNYIPESIKISDDEELLIVCSRNYETKETRLYSFSTETKMNYAFFDTKLVIDRFHLIASRKAERLLFLSGEQYKQYDLMDPYRLTNPIDASDLFEKIEEKQIQEPYIIRSDKIIYFIDGKLSIKELVPYNSDDWIKYLRKELSDDNSITSPSKKTIDFITDILYKKNYDPDKKIFEGNILKWELESDDKSVRLTVVDYNFHIKKWNTGNAKKQLDILPSLKNVNSKNI
;
A
#
# COMPACT_ATOMS: atom_id res chain seq x y z
N MET A 1 8.71 13.43 -7.59
CA MET A 1 7.92 12.75 -8.63
C MET A 1 8.42 13.17 -10.00
N TRP A 2 8.50 12.22 -10.92
CA TRP A 2 8.92 12.43 -12.30
C TRP A 2 7.71 12.27 -13.22
N ASP A 3 7.50 13.21 -14.12
CA ASP A 3 6.54 13.12 -15.20
C ASP A 3 7.16 12.26 -16.32
N ILE A 4 6.59 11.08 -16.54
CA ILE A 4 7.11 10.12 -17.52
C ILE A 4 6.79 10.58 -18.95
N GLU A 5 5.67 11.26 -19.17
CA GLU A 5 5.27 11.72 -20.50
C GLU A 5 6.18 12.85 -20.98
N ASN A 6 6.47 13.79 -20.08
CA ASN A 6 7.29 14.97 -20.37
C ASN A 6 8.77 14.80 -20.00
N LEU A 7 9.15 13.63 -19.47
CA LEU A 7 10.49 13.33 -18.96
C LEU A 7 11.06 14.44 -18.07
N SER A 8 10.25 14.97 -17.16
CA SER A 8 10.60 16.14 -16.35
C SER A 8 10.31 15.94 -14.87
N ILE A 9 10.97 16.71 -14.03
CA ILE A 9 10.74 16.66 -12.58
C ILE A 9 9.49 17.47 -12.26
N LYS A 10 8.41 16.78 -11.86
CA LYS A 10 7.15 17.41 -11.44
C LYS A 10 7.23 17.99 -10.03
N THR A 11 7.84 17.25 -9.11
CA THR A 11 7.95 17.70 -7.70
C THR A 11 9.20 17.19 -6.99
N ARG A 12 9.69 17.99 -6.05
CA ARG A 12 10.76 17.70 -5.10
C ARG A 12 10.29 18.15 -3.73
N VAL A 13 10.41 17.29 -2.72
CA VAL A 13 10.14 17.61 -1.32
C VAL A 13 11.44 17.44 -0.53
N LEU A 14 11.58 18.21 0.53
CA LEU A 14 12.72 18.14 1.44
C LEU A 14 12.24 17.52 2.75
N ILE A 15 13.03 16.61 3.29
CA ILE A 15 12.88 16.09 4.64
C ILE A 15 14.11 16.49 5.46
N ASP A 16 14.04 16.33 6.78
CA ASP A 16 15.14 16.64 7.67
C ASP A 16 16.42 15.86 7.29
N TRP A 17 17.55 16.54 7.30
CA TRP A 17 18.83 16.05 6.75
C TRP A 17 19.38 14.80 7.43
N ASN A 18 19.01 14.57 8.70
CA ASN A 18 19.41 13.43 9.51
C ASN A 18 18.48 12.21 9.34
N TYR A 19 17.44 12.33 8.52
CA TYR A 19 16.54 11.23 8.17
C TYR A 19 16.81 10.74 6.75
N ILE A 20 16.89 9.42 6.58
CA ILE A 20 17.05 8.76 5.29
C ILE A 20 15.67 8.22 4.86
N PRO A 21 15.15 8.56 3.66
CA PRO A 21 13.90 8.00 3.17
C PRO A 21 14.03 6.49 2.94
N GLU A 22 13.11 5.69 3.49
CA GLU A 22 13.08 4.24 3.32
C GLU A 22 11.95 3.80 2.39
N SER A 23 10.80 4.48 2.44
CA SER A 23 9.63 4.11 1.63
C SER A 23 8.73 5.31 1.37
N ILE A 24 8.00 5.28 0.25
CA ILE A 24 7.10 6.34 -0.20
C ILE A 24 5.77 5.77 -0.68
N LYS A 25 4.68 6.47 -0.42
CA LYS A 25 3.36 6.21 -1.02
C LYS A 25 2.73 7.52 -1.50
N ILE A 26 1.95 7.41 -2.55
CA ILE A 26 1.15 8.50 -3.11
C ILE A 26 -0.31 8.06 -3.00
N SER A 27 -1.18 8.97 -2.56
CA SER A 27 -2.63 8.74 -2.51
C SER A 27 -3.20 8.50 -3.91
N ASP A 28 -4.38 7.90 -3.98
CA ASP A 28 -5.00 7.58 -5.27
C ASP A 28 -5.41 8.83 -6.07
N ASP A 29 -5.63 9.97 -5.41
CA ASP A 29 -5.81 11.29 -6.07
C ASP A 29 -4.50 11.96 -6.48
N GLU A 30 -3.36 11.38 -6.12
CA GLU A 30 -2.03 11.97 -6.23
C GLU A 30 -1.87 13.31 -5.50
N GLU A 31 -2.79 13.74 -4.62
CA GLU A 31 -2.72 15.01 -3.89
C GLU A 31 -1.79 14.92 -2.67
N LEU A 32 -1.58 13.70 -2.15
CA LEU A 32 -0.81 13.43 -0.95
C LEU A 32 0.39 12.52 -1.25
N LEU A 33 1.55 12.90 -0.72
CA LEU A 33 2.77 12.10 -0.70
C LEU A 33 3.13 11.80 0.75
N ILE A 34 3.13 10.52 1.11
CA ILE A 34 3.61 10.03 2.39
C ILE A 34 5.02 9.50 2.24
N VAL A 35 5.93 9.96 3.10
CA VAL A 35 7.33 9.53 3.14
C VAL A 35 7.62 8.93 4.50
N CYS A 36 8.04 7.66 4.54
CA CYS A 36 8.61 7.05 5.74
C CYS A 36 10.13 7.15 5.66
N SER A 37 10.74 7.59 6.75
CA SER A 37 12.16 7.82 6.83
C SER A 37 12.69 7.42 8.20
N ARG A 38 13.99 7.13 8.26
CA ARG A 38 14.63 6.67 9.48
C ARG A 38 15.85 7.50 9.80
N ASN A 39 15.98 7.88 11.06
CA ASN A 39 17.22 8.36 11.63
C ASN A 39 17.94 7.16 12.26
N TYR A 40 19.05 6.74 11.66
CA TYR A 40 19.81 5.58 12.14
C TYR A 40 20.61 5.86 13.43
N GLU A 41 20.91 7.13 13.72
CA GLU A 41 21.60 7.52 14.96
C GLU A 41 20.67 7.43 16.16
N THR A 42 19.46 8.01 16.05
CA THR A 42 18.46 8.00 17.13
C THR A 42 17.58 6.75 17.12
N LYS A 43 17.62 5.96 16.03
CA LYS A 43 16.74 4.82 15.74
C LYS A 43 15.26 5.21 15.66
N GLU A 44 14.96 6.47 15.38
CA GLU A 44 13.59 6.97 15.23
C GLU A 44 13.13 6.82 13.77
N THR A 45 11.86 6.46 13.62
CA THR A 45 11.16 6.46 12.34
C THR A 45 10.24 7.67 12.30
N ARG A 46 10.28 8.42 11.19
CA ARG A 46 9.40 9.55 10.94
C ARG A 46 8.60 9.35 9.67
N LEU A 47 7.28 9.49 9.81
CA LEU A 47 6.36 9.65 8.69
C LEU A 47 6.18 11.14 8.40
N TYR A 48 6.22 11.52 7.14
CA TYR A 48 5.87 12.86 6.67
C TYR A 48 4.68 12.78 5.74
N SER A 49 3.83 13.80 5.79
CA SER A 49 2.73 14.01 4.87
C SER A 49 2.95 15.31 4.10
N PHE A 50 2.94 15.24 2.77
CA PHE A 50 3.16 16.37 1.89
C PHE A 50 2.03 16.54 0.89
N SER A 51 1.65 17.79 0.63
CA SER A 51 0.92 18.15 -0.59
C SER A 51 1.81 17.93 -1.81
N THR A 52 1.35 17.19 -2.81
CA THR A 52 2.09 17.04 -4.08
C THR A 52 2.03 18.31 -4.94
N GLU A 53 0.92 19.06 -4.84
CA GLU A 53 0.67 20.31 -5.56
C GLU A 53 1.52 21.45 -4.99
N THR A 54 1.33 21.74 -3.69
CA THR A 54 1.97 22.90 -3.05
C THR A 54 3.35 22.58 -2.50
N LYS A 55 3.69 21.28 -2.35
CA LYS A 55 4.97 20.78 -1.80
C LYS A 55 5.14 21.07 -0.32
N MET A 56 4.11 21.62 0.33
CA MET A 56 4.12 21.91 1.75
C MET A 56 4.01 20.61 2.55
N ASN A 57 4.81 20.52 3.61
CA ASN A 57 4.61 19.52 4.64
C ASN A 57 3.32 19.86 5.40
N TYR A 58 2.37 18.95 5.42
CA TYR A 58 1.16 19.08 6.23
C TYR A 58 1.42 18.65 7.68
N ALA A 59 2.13 17.53 7.84
CA ALA A 59 2.41 16.96 9.14
C ALA A 59 3.62 16.03 9.12
N PHE A 60 4.11 15.72 10.31
CA PHE A 60 5.01 14.60 10.57
C PHE A 60 4.59 13.86 11.83
N PHE A 61 4.97 12.59 11.92
CA PHE A 61 4.77 11.73 13.08
C PHE A 61 6.05 10.97 13.40
N ASP A 62 6.46 11.03 14.66
CA ASP A 62 7.64 10.37 15.18
C ASP A 62 7.27 9.13 15.97
N THR A 63 8.01 8.05 15.75
CA THR A 63 7.92 6.84 16.56
C THR A 63 9.28 6.18 16.73
N LYS A 64 9.45 5.48 17.85
CA LYS A 64 10.61 4.61 18.09
C LYS A 64 10.42 3.22 17.49
N LEU A 65 9.23 2.90 17.02
CA LEU A 65 8.94 1.65 16.35
C LEU A 65 9.49 1.69 14.91
N VAL A 66 10.00 0.56 14.45
CA VAL A 66 10.33 0.37 13.03
C VAL A 66 9.03 0.14 12.29
N ILE A 67 8.77 0.98 11.29
CA ILE A 67 7.64 0.81 10.37
C ILE A 67 8.12 -0.10 9.24
N ASP A 68 7.60 -1.33 9.16
CA ASP A 68 7.90 -2.26 8.08
C ASP A 68 7.25 -1.78 6.78
N ARG A 69 5.94 -1.49 6.86
CA ARG A 69 5.11 -1.15 5.70
C ARG A 69 4.02 -0.16 6.07
N PHE A 70 3.58 0.61 5.10
CA PHE A 70 2.41 1.47 5.23
C PHE A 70 1.64 1.59 3.92
N HIS A 71 0.35 1.85 4.05
CA HIS A 71 -0.64 1.85 2.99
C HIS A 71 -1.66 2.96 3.24
N LEU A 72 -2.04 3.68 2.18
CA LEU A 72 -3.24 4.50 2.21
C LEU A 72 -4.42 3.60 1.83
N ILE A 73 -5.45 3.62 2.67
CA ILE A 73 -6.67 2.83 2.51
C ILE A 73 -7.89 3.73 2.65
N ALA A 74 -9.03 3.23 2.20
CA ALA A 74 -10.31 3.93 2.17
C ALA A 74 -10.23 5.27 1.41
N SER A 75 -9.40 5.36 0.37
CA SER A 75 -9.21 6.59 -0.42
C SER A 75 -10.49 7.08 -1.10
N ARG A 76 -11.58 6.32 -1.07
CA ARG A 76 -12.90 6.80 -1.56
C ARG A 76 -13.70 7.52 -0.49
N LYS A 77 -13.46 7.24 0.79
CA LYS A 77 -14.16 7.89 1.91
C LYS A 77 -13.42 7.64 3.22
N ALA A 78 -13.13 8.71 3.96
CA ALA A 78 -12.41 8.65 5.23
C ALA A 78 -11.05 7.94 5.08
N GLU A 79 -10.18 8.50 4.24
CA GLU A 79 -8.87 7.93 3.95
C GLU A 79 -8.06 7.76 5.25
N ARG A 80 -7.37 6.63 5.38
CA ARG A 80 -6.51 6.33 6.52
C ARG A 80 -5.15 5.86 6.05
N LEU A 81 -4.12 6.29 6.78
CA LEU A 81 -2.81 5.68 6.71
C LEU A 81 -2.81 4.49 7.66
N LEU A 82 -2.82 3.29 7.09
CA LEU A 82 -2.49 2.09 7.83
C LEU A 82 -0.98 1.90 7.80
N PHE A 83 -0.36 1.71 8.96
CA PHE A 83 1.04 1.30 9.04
C PHE A 83 1.20 0.08 9.93
N LEU A 84 2.19 -0.73 9.57
CA LEU A 84 2.56 -1.95 10.27
C LEU A 84 3.90 -1.67 10.96
N SER A 85 3.94 -1.89 12.26
CA SER A 85 5.12 -1.63 13.06
C SER A 85 5.46 -2.80 13.97
N GLY A 86 6.73 -2.90 14.38
CA GLY A 86 7.22 -3.93 15.31
C GLY A 86 7.89 -5.13 14.62
N GLU A 87 9.00 -5.60 15.20
CA GLU A 87 9.80 -6.70 14.65
C GLU A 87 9.28 -8.10 15.06
N GLN A 88 8.72 -8.24 16.27
CA GLN A 88 8.27 -9.52 16.84
C GLN A 88 6.75 -9.66 16.91
N TYR A 89 6.05 -8.57 17.23
CA TYR A 89 4.60 -8.49 17.24
C TYR A 89 4.21 -7.38 16.29
N LYS A 90 3.61 -7.76 15.15
CA LYS A 90 3.12 -6.80 14.17
C LYS A 90 1.95 -6.06 14.79
N GLN A 91 2.13 -4.77 15.04
CA GLN A 91 1.06 -3.85 15.39
C GLN A 91 0.51 -3.23 14.12
N TYR A 92 -0.81 -3.17 14.02
CA TYR A 92 -1.52 -2.52 12.92
C TYR A 92 -2.10 -1.24 13.47
N ASP A 93 -1.70 -0.11 12.91
CA ASP A 93 -2.16 1.19 13.38
C ASP A 93 -2.76 1.99 12.23
N LEU A 94 -3.88 2.67 12.50
CA LEU A 94 -4.51 3.61 11.58
C LEU A 94 -4.30 5.05 12.07
N MET A 95 -4.11 5.98 11.14
CA MET A 95 -4.12 7.41 11.44
C MET A 95 -4.69 8.24 10.29
N ASP A 96 -5.06 9.48 10.58
CA ASP A 96 -5.41 10.46 9.54
C ASP A 96 -4.14 10.84 8.76
N PRO A 97 -4.07 10.57 7.44
CA PRO A 97 -2.86 10.77 6.65
C PRO A 97 -2.51 12.25 6.44
N TYR A 98 -3.43 13.18 6.70
CA TYR A 98 -3.22 14.62 6.53
C TYR A 98 -2.67 15.28 7.80
N ARG A 99 -2.96 14.70 8.97
CA ARG A 99 -2.57 15.24 10.27
C ARG A 99 -1.51 14.43 10.97
N LEU A 100 -1.44 13.13 10.68
CA LEU A 100 -0.54 12.15 11.29
C LEU A 100 -0.57 12.19 12.83
N THR A 101 -1.76 12.35 13.41
CA THR A 101 -1.97 12.38 14.85
C THR A 101 -2.78 11.18 15.31
N ASN A 102 -2.59 10.81 16.58
CA ASN A 102 -3.40 9.81 17.29
C ASN A 102 -3.55 8.50 16.51
N PRO A 103 -2.46 7.73 16.33
CA PRO A 103 -2.56 6.38 15.81
C PRO A 103 -3.50 5.56 16.70
N ILE A 104 -4.36 4.76 16.08
CA ILE A 104 -5.29 3.86 16.75
C ILE A 104 -4.99 2.42 16.35
N ASP A 105 -5.18 1.49 17.28
CA ASP A 105 -5.05 0.06 17.00
C ASP A 105 -6.10 -0.38 15.97
N ALA A 106 -5.64 -1.08 14.94
CA ALA A 106 -6.42 -1.57 13.83
C ALA A 106 -6.33 -3.10 13.69
N SER A 107 -5.89 -3.80 14.73
CA SER A 107 -5.79 -5.27 14.73
C SER A 107 -7.14 -5.94 14.41
N ASP A 108 -8.23 -5.41 14.99
CA ASP A 108 -9.62 -5.84 14.75
C ASP A 108 -10.05 -5.78 13.28
N LEU A 109 -9.39 -4.94 12.47
CA LEU A 109 -9.67 -4.85 11.03
C LEU A 109 -9.38 -6.19 10.34
N PHE A 110 -8.35 -6.90 10.80
CA PHE A 110 -7.92 -8.16 10.20
C PHE A 110 -8.64 -9.36 10.82
N GLU A 111 -8.96 -9.31 12.11
CA GLU A 111 -9.71 -10.37 12.80
C GLU A 111 -11.16 -10.50 12.28
N LYS A 112 -11.80 -9.39 11.90
CA LYS A 112 -13.17 -9.41 11.39
C LYS A 112 -13.28 -9.91 9.95
N ILE A 113 -12.18 -9.95 9.19
CA ILE A 113 -12.17 -10.42 7.81
C ILE A 113 -12.27 -11.95 7.76
N GLU A 114 -11.69 -12.64 8.76
CA GLU A 114 -11.65 -14.10 8.84
C GLU A 114 -11.59 -14.59 10.30
N GLU A 115 -12.33 -15.66 10.62
CA GLU A 115 -12.27 -16.31 11.94
C GLU A 115 -10.89 -16.90 12.27
N LYS A 116 -10.02 -17.06 11.26
CA LYS A 116 -8.66 -17.56 11.40
C LYS A 116 -7.65 -16.45 11.18
N GLN A 117 -6.55 -16.50 11.94
CA GLN A 117 -5.49 -15.51 11.84
C GLN A 117 -4.90 -15.45 10.43
N ILE A 118 -4.99 -14.28 9.83
CA ILE A 118 -4.43 -13.98 8.51
C ILE A 118 -2.90 -14.03 8.59
N GLN A 119 -2.27 -14.85 7.74
CA GLN A 119 -0.82 -14.88 7.60
C GLN A 119 -0.38 -13.89 6.52
N GLU A 120 0.48 -12.95 6.93
CA GLU A 120 1.15 -11.97 6.05
C GLU A 120 0.20 -11.27 5.06
N PRO A 121 -0.66 -10.36 5.54
CA PRO A 121 -1.53 -9.61 4.64
C PRO A 121 -0.74 -8.62 3.78
N TYR A 122 -1.09 -8.54 2.49
CA TYR A 122 -0.57 -7.57 1.53
C TYR A 122 -1.72 -6.74 1.00
N ILE A 123 -1.67 -5.44 1.27
CA ILE A 123 -2.68 -4.51 0.78
C ILE A 123 -2.29 -4.10 -0.64
N ILE A 124 -3.21 -4.39 -1.56
CA ILE A 124 -3.17 -3.91 -2.94
C ILE A 124 -3.97 -2.61 -3.00
N ARG A 125 -3.65 -1.78 -4.01
CA ARG A 125 -4.49 -0.63 -4.40
C ARG A 125 -5.98 -1.00 -4.48
N SER A 126 -6.83 -0.04 -4.15
CA SER A 126 -8.30 -0.15 -4.09
C SER A 126 -8.85 -0.93 -2.89
N ASP A 127 -8.25 -0.77 -1.70
CA ASP A 127 -8.78 -1.31 -0.45
C ASP A 127 -8.95 -2.83 -0.46
N LYS A 128 -8.10 -3.53 -1.22
CA LYS A 128 -8.10 -4.99 -1.32
C LYS A 128 -6.88 -5.56 -0.61
N ILE A 129 -7.08 -6.71 0.00
CA ILE A 129 -6.05 -7.43 0.71
C ILE A 129 -5.85 -8.80 0.07
N ILE A 130 -4.61 -9.14 -0.24
CA ILE A 130 -4.15 -10.50 -0.54
C ILE A 130 -3.61 -11.10 0.74
N TYR A 131 -3.99 -12.34 1.04
CA TYR A 131 -3.41 -13.07 2.15
C TYR A 131 -3.55 -14.59 2.03
N PHE A 132 -2.89 -15.33 2.92
CA PHE A 132 -3.04 -16.78 3.05
C PHE A 132 -3.77 -17.17 4.33
N ILE A 133 -4.67 -18.15 4.20
CA ILE A 133 -5.22 -18.92 5.33
C ILE A 133 -5.08 -20.40 4.99
N ASP A 134 -4.42 -21.15 5.87
CA ASP A 134 -4.19 -22.59 5.72
C ASP A 134 -3.62 -22.97 4.33
N GLY A 135 -2.70 -22.15 3.80
CA GLY A 135 -2.06 -22.36 2.49
C GLY A 135 -2.93 -21.97 1.28
N LYS A 136 -4.12 -21.42 1.48
CA LYS A 136 -4.98 -20.93 0.38
C LYS A 136 -4.88 -19.42 0.23
N LEU A 137 -4.54 -18.98 -0.98
CA LEU A 137 -4.54 -17.57 -1.36
C LEU A 137 -5.98 -17.05 -1.40
N SER A 138 -6.22 -15.92 -0.74
CA SER A 138 -7.51 -15.23 -0.72
C SER A 138 -7.34 -13.75 -1.04
N ILE A 139 -8.34 -13.19 -1.73
CA ILE A 139 -8.42 -11.75 -2.01
C ILE A 139 -9.76 -11.26 -1.48
N LYS A 140 -9.74 -10.29 -0.56
CA LYS A 140 -10.96 -9.68 -0.01
C LYS A 140 -10.90 -8.16 -0.04
N GLU A 141 -12.06 -7.54 0.09
CA GLU A 141 -12.16 -6.11 0.39
C GLU A 141 -11.83 -5.91 1.88
N LEU A 142 -10.92 -4.97 2.14
CA LEU A 142 -10.51 -4.53 3.47
C LEU A 142 -11.51 -3.52 4.04
N VAL A 143 -12.08 -2.68 3.18
CA VAL A 143 -12.98 -1.59 3.55
C VAL A 143 -14.34 -1.82 2.87
N PRO A 144 -15.48 -1.78 3.60
CA PRO A 144 -16.79 -1.94 2.99
C PRO A 144 -17.04 -0.91 1.90
N TYR A 145 -17.57 -1.34 0.75
CA TYR A 145 -17.94 -0.43 -0.34
C TYR A 145 -18.98 0.62 0.09
N ASN A 146 -19.85 0.26 1.05
CA ASN A 146 -20.78 1.22 1.62
C ASN A 146 -20.05 2.17 2.58
N SER A 147 -20.03 3.38 2.10
CA SER A 147 -19.40 4.55 2.64
C SER A 147 -19.81 4.86 4.10
N ASP A 148 -21.06 4.61 4.50
CA ASP A 148 -21.51 4.88 5.88
C ASP A 148 -21.12 3.77 6.85
N ASP A 149 -20.95 2.54 6.35
CA ASP A 149 -20.52 1.41 7.17
C ASP A 149 -19.07 1.57 7.60
N TRP A 150 -18.20 2.08 6.71
CA TRP A 150 -16.80 2.37 7.07
C TRP A 150 -16.66 3.46 8.14
N ILE A 151 -17.33 4.62 7.97
CA ILE A 151 -17.29 5.67 8.99
C ILE A 151 -17.83 5.16 10.33
N LYS A 152 -18.95 4.43 10.29
CA LYS A 152 -19.56 3.87 11.49
C LYS A 152 -18.61 2.89 12.16
N TYR A 153 -17.92 2.07 11.39
CA TYR A 153 -16.90 1.14 11.89
C TYR A 153 -15.74 1.90 12.55
N LEU A 154 -15.16 2.90 11.87
CA LEU A 154 -14.11 3.76 12.43
C LEU A 154 -14.51 4.32 13.79
N ARG A 155 -15.71 4.92 13.89
CA ARG A 155 -16.16 5.57 15.13
C ARG A 155 -16.54 4.59 16.24
N LYS A 156 -17.27 3.52 15.91
CA LYS A 156 -17.87 2.64 16.92
C LYS A 156 -16.96 1.50 17.34
N GLU A 157 -16.24 0.92 16.38
CA GLU A 157 -15.47 -0.29 16.60
C GLU A 157 -14.02 0.06 16.91
N LEU A 158 -13.41 0.96 16.12
CA LEU A 158 -12.01 1.35 16.31
C LEU A 158 -11.82 2.58 17.21
N SER A 159 -12.91 3.22 17.65
CA SER A 159 -12.87 4.46 18.44
C SER A 159 -12.00 5.55 17.81
N ASP A 160 -11.97 5.61 16.48
CA ASP A 160 -11.24 6.62 15.73
C ASP A 160 -11.96 7.96 15.86
N ASP A 161 -11.40 8.92 16.58
CA ASP A 161 -11.95 10.28 16.65
C ASP A 161 -11.23 11.27 15.71
N ASN A 162 -10.28 10.79 14.89
CA ASN A 162 -9.59 11.65 13.93
C ASN A 162 -10.55 12.18 12.86
N SER A 163 -10.18 13.31 12.24
CA SER A 163 -11.01 13.92 11.21
C SER A 163 -11.26 12.95 10.05
N ILE A 164 -12.47 13.02 9.50
CA ILE A 164 -12.83 12.27 8.29
C ILE A 164 -12.53 13.17 7.11
N THR A 165 -11.40 12.91 6.47
CA THR A 165 -10.97 13.51 5.22
C THR A 165 -11.29 12.52 4.10
N SER A 166 -11.95 13.01 3.06
CA SER A 166 -12.22 12.24 1.85
C SER A 166 -11.57 12.95 0.68
N PRO A 167 -10.92 12.20 -0.23
CA PRO A 167 -10.44 12.74 -1.49
C PRO A 167 -11.51 13.47 -2.30
N SER A 168 -11.07 14.30 -3.24
CA SER A 168 -11.98 15.09 -4.07
C SER A 168 -12.97 14.20 -4.85
N LYS A 169 -14.17 14.73 -5.14
CA LYS A 169 -15.19 13.99 -5.91
C LYS A 169 -14.64 13.45 -7.24
N LYS A 170 -13.78 14.24 -7.90
CA LYS A 170 -13.13 13.87 -9.15
C LYS A 170 -12.30 12.59 -8.99
N THR A 171 -11.59 12.44 -7.88
CA THR A 171 -10.84 11.23 -7.55
C THR A 171 -11.76 10.06 -7.31
N ILE A 172 -12.81 10.26 -6.51
CA ILE A 172 -13.79 9.20 -6.22
C ILE A 172 -14.36 8.67 -7.53
N ASP A 173 -14.73 9.56 -8.45
CA ASP A 173 -15.25 9.20 -9.78
C ASP A 173 -14.20 8.46 -10.62
N PHE A 174 -12.93 8.89 -10.60
CA PHE A 174 -11.82 8.23 -11.30
C PHE A 174 -11.53 6.81 -10.78
N ILE A 175 -11.42 6.63 -9.45
CA ILE A 175 -11.23 5.31 -8.83
C ILE A 175 -12.42 4.40 -9.17
N THR A 176 -13.63 4.97 -9.12
CA THR A 176 -14.86 4.25 -9.46
C THR A 176 -14.82 3.77 -10.91
N ASP A 177 -14.43 4.63 -11.86
CA ASP A 177 -14.26 4.25 -13.27
C ASP A 177 -13.21 3.14 -13.48
N ILE A 178 -12.06 3.20 -12.79
CA ILE A 178 -11.03 2.14 -12.85
C ILE A 178 -11.60 0.79 -12.37
N LEU A 179 -12.35 0.79 -11.28
CA LEU A 179 -12.93 -0.43 -10.71
C LEU A 179 -14.06 -1.00 -11.58
N TYR A 180 -14.90 -0.15 -12.15
CA TYR A 180 -16.00 -0.56 -13.02
C TYR A 180 -15.54 -0.92 -14.44
N LYS A 181 -14.40 -0.38 -14.90
CA LYS A 181 -13.68 -0.90 -16.06
C LYS A 181 -13.15 -2.29 -15.70
N LYS A 182 -14.00 -3.30 -15.93
CA LYS A 182 -13.67 -4.73 -15.89
C LYS A 182 -12.63 -5.08 -16.96
N ASN A 183 -11.41 -4.59 -16.81
CA ASN A 183 -10.26 -5.01 -17.61
C ASN A 183 -9.52 -6.18 -16.95
N TYR A 184 -9.89 -6.52 -15.70
CA TYR A 184 -9.39 -7.70 -15.02
C TYR A 184 -10.23 -8.91 -15.40
N ASP A 185 -9.63 -9.75 -16.24
CA ASP A 185 -10.10 -11.09 -16.56
C ASP A 185 -9.27 -12.07 -15.70
N PRO A 186 -9.86 -12.72 -14.67
CA PRO A 186 -9.12 -13.61 -13.77
C PRO A 186 -8.56 -14.84 -14.49
N ASP A 187 -9.07 -15.18 -15.67
CA ASP A 187 -8.57 -16.30 -16.49
C ASP A 187 -7.35 -15.89 -17.32
N LYS A 188 -7.09 -14.58 -17.47
CA LYS A 188 -5.85 -14.08 -18.09
C LYS A 188 -4.72 -14.03 -17.09
N LYS A 189 -3.83 -15.02 -17.19
CA LYS A 189 -2.53 -15.04 -16.48
C LYS A 189 -1.62 -13.86 -16.84
N ILE A 190 -1.82 -13.28 -18.02
CA ILE A 190 -0.96 -12.25 -18.58
C ILE A 190 -1.76 -10.98 -18.84
N PHE A 191 -1.28 -9.87 -18.29
CA PHE A 191 -1.79 -8.54 -18.56
C PHE A 191 -0.80 -7.73 -19.39
N GLU A 192 -1.24 -7.18 -20.51
CA GLU A 192 -0.41 -6.43 -21.44
C GLU A 192 -0.86 -4.97 -21.49
N GLY A 193 -0.04 -4.07 -20.95
CA GLY A 193 -0.20 -2.62 -21.08
C GLY A 193 0.67 -2.05 -22.20
N ASN A 194 0.72 -0.72 -22.30
CA ASN A 194 1.47 -0.04 -23.38
C ASN A 194 2.99 -0.03 -23.17
N ILE A 195 3.45 -0.09 -21.91
CA ILE A 195 4.87 0.02 -21.53
C ILE A 195 5.33 -1.25 -20.82
N LEU A 196 4.43 -1.86 -20.06
CA LEU A 196 4.71 -3.02 -19.23
C LEU A 196 3.69 -4.11 -19.54
N LYS A 197 4.21 -5.33 -19.54
CA LYS A 197 3.44 -6.56 -19.52
C LYS A 197 3.78 -7.27 -18.22
N TRP A 198 2.78 -7.78 -17.50
CA TRP A 198 3.00 -8.49 -16.27
C TRP A 198 2.17 -9.78 -16.19
N GLU A 199 2.68 -10.74 -15.44
CA GLU A 199 2.08 -12.04 -15.18
C GLU A 199 2.17 -12.34 -13.70
N LEU A 200 1.07 -12.83 -13.14
CA LEU A 200 1.01 -13.26 -11.75
C LEU A 200 0.91 -14.79 -11.72
N GLU A 201 1.95 -15.43 -11.24
CA GLU A 201 1.96 -16.86 -10.94
C GLU A 201 1.70 -17.04 -9.45
N SER A 202 0.77 -17.91 -9.09
CA SER A 202 0.51 -18.28 -7.71
C SER A 202 0.53 -19.80 -7.58
N ASP A 203 1.18 -20.28 -6.52
CA ASP A 203 1.00 -21.63 -5.99
C ASP A 203 0.67 -21.55 -4.48
N ASP A 204 0.51 -22.70 -3.83
CA ASP A 204 0.18 -22.79 -2.40
C ASP A 204 1.24 -22.18 -1.47
N LYS A 205 2.40 -21.74 -1.99
CA LYS A 205 3.57 -21.33 -1.20
C LYS A 205 4.16 -20.00 -1.61
N SER A 206 3.77 -19.44 -2.75
CA SER A 206 4.37 -18.25 -3.31
C SER A 206 3.42 -17.55 -4.28
N VAL A 207 3.56 -16.22 -4.32
CA VAL A 207 3.00 -15.38 -5.37
C VAL A 207 4.16 -14.66 -6.03
N ARG A 208 4.34 -14.93 -7.32
CA ARG A 208 5.40 -14.37 -8.15
C ARG A 208 4.81 -13.43 -9.18
N LEU A 209 5.28 -12.19 -9.16
CA LEU A 209 5.04 -11.22 -10.21
C LEU A 209 6.21 -11.22 -11.18
N THR A 210 5.93 -11.52 -12.44
CA THR A 210 6.88 -11.35 -13.53
C THR A 210 6.50 -10.10 -14.30
N VAL A 211 7.44 -9.17 -14.48
CA VAL A 211 7.25 -7.94 -15.25
C VAL A 211 8.23 -7.90 -16.42
N VAL A 212 7.72 -7.50 -17.58
CA VAL A 212 8.44 -7.35 -18.84
C VAL A 212 8.19 -5.95 -19.37
N ASP A 213 9.24 -5.23 -19.71
CA ASP A 213 9.16 -3.91 -20.33
C ASP A 213 9.15 -3.99 -21.86
N TYR A 214 8.51 -3.00 -22.48
CA TYR A 214 8.46 -2.85 -23.93
C TYR A 214 9.68 -2.08 -24.43
N ASN A 215 10.41 -2.66 -25.38
CA ASN A 215 11.51 -1.98 -26.03
C ASN A 215 11.01 -1.21 -27.25
N PHE A 216 10.88 0.11 -27.08
CA PHE A 216 10.41 1.02 -28.13
C PHE A 216 11.36 1.13 -29.33
N HIS A 217 12.66 0.88 -29.16
CA HIS A 217 13.63 0.94 -30.26
C HIS A 217 13.43 -0.21 -31.25
N ILE A 218 13.19 -1.43 -30.74
CA ILE A 218 12.97 -2.62 -31.58
C ILE A 218 11.50 -3.00 -31.73
N LYS A 219 10.59 -2.22 -31.12
CA LYS A 219 9.13 -2.43 -31.10
C LYS A 219 8.72 -3.85 -30.69
N LYS A 220 9.38 -4.38 -29.65
CA LYS A 220 9.12 -5.73 -29.12
C LYS A 220 9.24 -5.74 -27.60
N TRP A 221 8.53 -6.66 -26.96
CA TRP A 221 8.72 -6.99 -25.55
C TRP A 221 10.12 -7.54 -25.31
N ASN A 222 10.78 -7.13 -24.23
CA ASN A 222 12.08 -7.65 -23.85
C ASN A 222 11.95 -9.12 -23.37
N THR A 223 12.10 -10.09 -24.27
CA THR A 223 12.03 -11.51 -23.93
C THR A 223 13.41 -12.05 -23.55
N GLY A 224 13.57 -12.63 -22.35
CA GLY A 224 14.82 -13.27 -21.90
C GLY A 224 15.21 -12.85 -20.48
N ASN A 225 16.51 -12.64 -20.24
CA ASN A 225 17.08 -12.20 -18.94
C ASN A 225 16.63 -10.80 -18.47
N ALA A 226 15.86 -10.08 -19.28
CA ALA A 226 15.32 -8.76 -18.96
C ALA A 226 14.00 -8.83 -18.17
N LYS A 227 13.43 -10.02 -17.97
CA LYS A 227 12.27 -10.20 -17.08
C LYS A 227 12.69 -9.89 -15.65
N LYS A 228 12.00 -8.94 -15.01
CA LYS A 228 12.13 -8.73 -13.57
C LYS A 228 11.12 -9.60 -12.86
N GLN A 229 11.59 -10.37 -11.91
CA GLN A 229 10.74 -11.19 -11.05
C GLN A 229 10.77 -10.64 -9.64
N LEU A 230 9.59 -10.53 -9.04
CA LEU A 230 9.42 -10.19 -7.65
C LEU A 230 8.57 -11.27 -7.01
N ASP A 231 9.13 -11.98 -6.04
CA ASP A 231 8.32 -12.79 -5.13
C ASP A 231 7.61 -11.81 -4.19
N ILE A 232 6.32 -11.57 -4.45
CA ILE A 232 5.50 -10.68 -3.62
C ILE A 232 5.37 -11.28 -2.22
N LEU A 233 5.35 -12.62 -2.15
CA LEU A 233 5.26 -13.44 -0.96
C LEU A 233 6.44 -14.41 -0.94
N PRO A 234 7.63 -14.01 -0.43
CA PRO A 234 8.76 -14.92 -0.33
C PRO A 234 8.32 -16.09 0.56
N SER A 235 8.52 -17.30 0.04
CA SER A 235 7.98 -18.55 0.58
C SER A 235 8.02 -18.66 2.10
N LEU A 236 6.96 -19.21 2.70
CA LEU A 236 6.81 -19.66 4.10
C LEU A 236 7.91 -20.65 4.60
N LYS A 237 9.00 -20.83 3.84
CA LYS A 237 10.08 -21.81 4.07
C LYS A 237 10.78 -21.68 5.43
N ASN A 238 10.64 -20.57 6.15
CA ASN A 238 11.37 -20.37 7.40
C ASN A 238 10.58 -20.66 8.69
N VAL A 239 9.32 -21.13 8.63
CA VAL A 239 8.57 -21.45 9.86
C VAL A 239 8.89 -22.85 10.41
N ASN A 240 9.62 -23.70 9.65
CA ASN A 240 9.91 -25.09 10.05
C ASN A 240 11.39 -25.48 10.15
N SER A 241 12.35 -24.53 10.15
CA SER A 241 13.71 -24.84 10.59
C SER A 241 13.75 -24.88 12.13
N LYS A 242 13.20 -25.96 12.70
CA LYS A 242 13.61 -26.42 14.03
C LYS A 242 15.12 -26.65 13.96
N ASN A 243 15.86 -25.92 14.78
CA ASN A 243 17.24 -26.21 15.12
C ASN A 243 17.32 -27.70 15.54
N ILE A 244 18.12 -28.47 14.80
CA ILE A 244 18.73 -29.72 15.28
C ILE A 244 20.10 -29.33 15.82
#